data_AF-A0A525JQI3-F1
#
_entry.id   AF-A0A525JQI3-F1
#
_cell.length_a   1.000
_cell.length_b   1.000
_cell.length_c   1.000
_cell.angle_alpha   90.00
_cell.angle_beta   90.00
_cell.angle_gamma   90.00
#
_symmetry.space_group_name_H-M   'P 1'
#
loop_
_entity.id
_entity.type
_entity.pdbx_description
1 polymer ?
#
loop_
_entity_poly.entity_id
_entity_poly.type
_entity_poly.pdbx_seq_one_letter_code
_entity_poly.pdbx_strand_id
1 'polypeptide(L)' 'MIKATKFFRKQAEKAERMAQATPDQEASQNLSNLAQAYRSQAAALKKNEKKSAKSKKKSGKKPGKVKGRA' A
#
# COMPACT_ATOMS: atom_id res chain seq x y z
N MET A 1 12.10 -1.87 11.28
CA MET A 1 11.81 -1.50 9.87
C MET A 1 10.60 -0.59 9.81
N ILE A 2 10.72 0.60 9.21
CA ILE A 2 9.56 1.46 8.92
C ILE A 2 8.71 0.74 7.86
N LYS A 3 7.44 0.45 8.18
CA LYS A 3 6.50 -0.15 7.20
C LYS A 3 6.50 0.71 5.94
N ALA A 4 6.84 0.14 4.78
CA ALA A 4 6.93 0.85 3.51
C ALA A 4 5.68 1.71 3.22
N THR A 5 4.49 1.23 3.62
CA THR A 5 3.24 2.01 3.55
C THR A 5 3.29 3.35 4.30
N LYS A 6 3.91 3.41 5.49
CA LYS A 6 4.05 4.67 6.26
C LYS A 6 5.03 5.62 5.59
N PHE A 7 6.10 5.10 4.96
CA PHE A 7 7.06 5.91 4.21
C PHE A 7 6.38 6.62 3.02
N PHE A 8 5.65 5.88 2.19
CA PHE A 8 4.94 6.47 1.06
C PHE A 8 3.83 7.44 1.48
N ARG A 9 3.15 7.20 2.61
CA ARG A 9 2.18 8.18 3.16
C ARG A 9 2.85 9.50 3.54
N LYS A 10 3.99 9.46 4.23
CA LYS A 10 4.75 10.67 4.58
C LYS A 10 5.23 11.43 3.35
N GLN A 11 5.67 10.72 2.31
CA GLN A 11 6.07 11.36 1.05
C GLN A 11 4.89 12.05 0.35
N ALA A 12 3.71 11.40 0.36
CA ALA A 12 2.50 12.03 -0.16
C ALA A 12 2.13 13.31 0.61
N GLU A 13 2.13 13.27 1.94
CA GLU A 13 1.83 14.44 2.78
C GLU A 13 2.81 15.59 2.55
N LYS A 14 4.10 15.27 2.37
CA LYS A 14 5.12 16.28 2.03
C LYS A 14 4.84 16.90 0.66
N ALA A 15 4.56 16.09 -0.35
CA ALA A 15 4.24 16.55 -1.70
C ALA A 15 2.97 17.43 -1.72
N GLU A 16 1.93 17.08 -0.96
CA GLU A 16 0.71 17.91 -0.83
C GLU A 16 0.99 19.27 -0.19
N ARG A 17 1.79 19.29 0.90
CA ARG A 17 2.18 20.57 1.52
C ARG A 17 3.00 21.44 0.57
N MET A 18 3.91 20.83 -0.19
CA MET A 18 4.70 21.56 -1.19
C MET A 18 3.80 22.08 -2.31
N ALA A 19 2.84 21.29 -2.80
CA ALA A 19 1.88 21.74 -3.82
C ALA A 19 1.07 22.95 -3.34
N GLN A 20 0.56 22.92 -2.11
CA GLN A 20 -0.21 24.03 -1.52
C GLN A 20 0.63 25.30 -1.31
N ALA A 21 1.91 25.15 -1.00
CA ALA A 21 2.83 26.28 -0.80
C ALA A 21 3.44 26.80 -2.11
N THR A 22 3.25 26.10 -3.23
CA THR A 22 3.85 26.48 -4.53
C THR A 22 2.89 27.39 -5.29
N PRO A 23 3.25 28.65 -5.57
CA PRO A 23 2.41 29.59 -6.30
C PRO A 23 2.37 29.30 -7.80
N ASP A 24 3.40 28.65 -8.33
CA ASP A 24 3.44 28.22 -9.72
C ASP A 24 2.44 27.06 -9.94
N GLN A 25 1.48 27.28 -10.82
CA GLN A 25 0.35 26.37 -11.01
C GLN A 25 0.79 25.03 -11.61
N GLU A 26 1.77 25.03 -12.52
CA GLU A 26 2.26 23.82 -13.17
C GLU A 26 3.06 22.96 -12.17
N ALA A 27 3.98 23.56 -11.42
CA ALA A 27 4.74 22.91 -10.37
C ALA A 27 3.82 22.42 -9.24
N SER A 28 2.82 23.19 -8.84
CA SER A 28 1.81 22.78 -7.86
C SER A 28 1.01 21.55 -8.34
N GLN A 29 0.60 21.55 -9.61
CA GLN A 29 -0.10 20.41 -10.21
C GLN A 29 0.80 19.17 -10.29
N ASN A 30 2.07 19.34 -10.67
CA ASN A 30 3.05 18.25 -10.73
C ASN A 30 3.29 17.63 -9.35
N LEU A 31 3.41 18.46 -8.30
CA LEU A 31 3.53 17.99 -6.91
C LEU A 31 2.27 17.29 -6.41
N SER A 32 1.09 17.77 -6.81
CA SER A 32 -0.19 17.12 -6.50
C SER A 32 -0.31 15.74 -7.16
N ASN A 33 0.11 15.62 -8.43
CA ASN A 33 0.15 14.35 -9.14
C ASN A 33 1.13 13.37 -8.46
N LEU A 34 2.30 13.87 -8.02
CA LEU A 34 3.27 13.08 -7.27
C LEU A 34 2.72 12.57 -5.94
N ALA A 35 1.98 13.41 -5.21
CA ALA A 35 1.30 13.00 -3.98
C ALA A 35 0.29 11.86 -4.22
N GLN A 36 -0.51 11.97 -5.28
CA GLN A 36 -1.46 10.92 -5.67
C GLN A 36 -0.75 9.61 -6.02
N ALA A 37 0.37 9.67 -6.74
CA ALA A 37 1.18 8.49 -7.05
C ALA A 37 1.70 7.79 -5.78
N TYR A 38 2.18 8.56 -4.79
CA TYR A 38 2.60 8.00 -3.50
C TYR A 38 1.46 7.40 -2.69
N ARG A 39 0.27 8.02 -2.69
CA ARG A 39 -0.93 7.43 -2.05
C ARG A 39 -1.32 6.11 -2.71
N SER A 40 -1.24 6.03 -4.03
CA SER A 40 -1.51 4.80 -4.80
C SER A 40 -0.53 3.69 -4.47
N GLN A 41 0.77 3.99 -4.37
CA GLN A 41 1.79 3.02 -3.95
C GLN A 41 1.58 2.52 -2.52
N ALA A 42 1.27 3.44 -1.58
CA ALA A 42 0.93 3.06 -0.21
C ALA A 42 -0.29 2.13 -0.15
N ALA A 43 -1.31 2.40 -0.95
CA ALA A 43 -2.52 1.58 -1.04
C ALA A 43 -2.24 0.20 -1.66
N ALA A 44 -1.44 0.13 -2.72
CA ALA A 44 -1.02 -1.12 -3.35
C ALA A 44 -0.25 -2.02 -2.37
N LEU A 45 0.69 -1.44 -1.62
CA LEU A 45 1.45 -2.16 -0.60
C LEU A 45 0.55 -2.68 0.54
N LYS A 46 -0.41 -1.87 1.00
CA LYS A 46 -1.39 -2.31 2.00
C LYS A 46 -2.29 -3.44 1.47
N LYS A 47 -2.68 -3.38 0.20
CA LYS A 47 -3.47 -4.45 -0.47
C LYS A 47 -2.64 -5.73 -0.59
N ASN A 48 -1.36 -5.63 -0.94
CA ASN A 48 -0.46 -6.78 -1.05
C ASN A 48 -0.17 -7.42 0.31
N GLU A 49 0.05 -6.61 1.37
CA GLU A 49 0.18 -7.10 2.75
C GLU A 49 -1.10 -7.85 3.21
N LYS A 50 -2.28 -7.34 2.84
CA LYS A 50 -3.55 -8.03 3.11
C LYS A 50 -3.74 -9.30 2.29
N LYS A 51 -3.31 -9.32 1.02
CA LYS A 51 -3.38 -10.51 0.15
C LYS A 51 -2.44 -11.61 0.65
N SER A 52 -1.22 -11.26 1.05
CA SER A 52 -0.26 -12.21 1.63
C SER A 52 -0.70 -12.72 3.01
N ALA A 53 -1.36 -11.89 3.82
CA ALA A 53 -1.99 -12.34 5.07
C ALA A 53 -3.18 -13.28 4.81
N LYS A 54 -3.98 -13.03 3.77
CA LYS A 54 -5.13 -13.87 3.41
C LYS A 54 -4.71 -15.20 2.75
N SER A 55 -3.61 -15.22 2.00
CA SER A 55 -3.02 -16.48 1.50
C SER A 55 -2.42 -17.32 2.65
N LYS A 56 -1.79 -16.69 3.65
CA LYS A 56 -1.35 -17.38 4.88
C LYS A 56 -2.52 -17.97 5.69
N LYS A 57 -3.69 -17.33 5.68
CA LYS A 57 -4.90 -17.86 6.34
C LYS A 57 -5.55 -19.01 5.56
N LYS A 58 -5.33 -19.15 4.26
CA LYS A 58 -5.77 -20.31 3.45
C LYS A 58 -4.79 -21.48 3.47
N SER A 59 -3.49 -21.24 3.65
CA SER A 59 -2.47 -22.32 3.73
C SER A 59 -2.25 -22.88 5.14
N GLY A 60 -2.95 -22.36 6.15
CA GLY A 60 -2.99 -22.92 7.51
C GLY A 60 -3.87 -24.17 7.69
N LYS A 61 -4.58 -24.63 6.66
CA LYS A 61 -5.22 -25.96 6.66
C LYS A 61 -4.25 -26.98 6.04
N LYS A 62 -3.32 -27.50 6.85
CA LYS A 62 -2.66 -28.78 6.54
C LYS A 62 -3.56 -29.96 6.97
N PRO A 63 -3.41 -31.13 6.31
CA PRO A 63 -4.49 -32.05 5.98
C PRO A 63 -4.81 -33.00 7.14
N GLY A 64 -6.09 -33.21 7.41
CA GLY A 64 -6.56 -34.05 8.49
C GLY A 64 -7.47 -35.17 8.01
N LYS A 65 -6.91 -36.39 7.99
CA LYS A 65 -7.56 -37.70 8.01
C LYS A 65 -8.11 -38.26 6.69
N VAL A 66 -7.24 -39.06 6.07
CA VAL A 66 -7.61 -40.29 5.34
C VAL A 66 -8.66 -41.06 6.15
N LYS A 67 -9.78 -41.39 5.53
CA LYS A 67 -10.60 -42.52 5.96
C LYS A 67 -11.00 -43.30 4.70
N GLY A 68 -10.14 -44.25 4.34
CA GLY A 68 -10.58 -45.39 3.54
C GLY A 68 -11.65 -46.15 4.32
N ARG A 69 -12.61 -46.69 3.57
CA ARG A 69 -13.54 -47.79 3.87
C ARG A 69 -14.33 -47.96 2.56
N ALA A 70 -13.96 -48.96 1.77
CA ALA A 70 -14.49 -50.33 1.82
C ALA A 70 -15.80 -50.39 1.04
#